data_AF-A0A537F1F7-F1
#
_entry.id   AF-A0A537F1F7-F1
#
_cell.length_a   1.000
_cell.length_b   1.000
_cell.length_c   1.000
_cell.angle_alpha   90.00
_cell.angle_beta   90.00
_cell.angle_gamma   90.00
#
_symmetry.space_group_name_H-M   'P 1'
#
loop_
_entity.id
_entity.type
_entity.pdbx_description
1 polymer ?
#
loop_
_entity_poly.entity_id
_entity_poly.type
_entity_poly.pdbx_seq_one_letter_code
_entity_poly.pdbx_strand_id
1 'polypeptide(L)' 'MARKYNLAILIILVLFCWPAAIAYYFTRPKIPDATTGPGMMGSTGASGTMGTSVVCRSCGASIPAGATKCPSCGASVI' A
#
# COMPACT_ATOMS: atom_id res chain seq x y z
N MET A 1 -40.93 21.88 6.69
CA MET A 1 -40.68 21.01 7.86
C MET A 1 -39.73 19.83 7.51
N ALA A 2 -38.63 20.01 6.76
CA ALA A 2 -37.83 18.86 6.24
C ALA A 2 -36.38 18.78 6.76
N ARG A 3 -35.85 19.87 7.33
CA ARG A 3 -34.42 19.98 7.68
C ARG A 3 -34.05 19.33 9.01
N LYS A 4 -35.00 19.14 9.93
CA LYS A 4 -34.75 18.59 11.28
C LYS A 4 -34.36 17.10 11.23
N TYR A 5 -35.08 16.30 10.43
CA TYR A 5 -34.75 14.88 10.22
C TYR A 5 -33.52 14.69 9.34
N ASN A 6 -33.35 15.55 8.32
CA ASN A 6 -32.14 15.53 7.49
C ASN A 6 -30.88 15.84 8.34
N LEU A 7 -30.96 16.82 9.25
CA LEU A 7 -29.88 17.17 10.17
C LEU A 7 -29.63 16.04 11.19
N ALA A 8 -30.68 15.46 11.79
CA ALA A 8 -30.53 14.34 12.72
C ALA A 8 -29.94 13.09 12.05
N ILE A 9 -30.37 12.75 10.82
CA ILE A 9 -29.84 11.62 10.04
C ILE A 9 -28.38 11.87 9.68
N LEU A 10 -28.01 13.07 9.26
CA LEU A 10 -26.63 13.44 8.98
C LEU A 10 -25.74 13.33 10.23
N ILE A 11 -26.22 13.77 11.39
CA ILE A 11 -25.49 13.62 12.66
C ILE A 11 -25.26 12.14 12.98
N ILE A 12 -26.27 11.29 12.83
CA ILE A 12 -26.16 9.85 13.11
C ILE A 12 -25.17 9.18 12.13
N LEU A 13 -25.28 9.47 10.84
CA LEU A 13 -24.36 8.94 9.83
C LEU A 13 -22.92 9.37 10.08
N VAL A 14 -22.70 10.64 10.44
CA VAL A 14 -21.37 11.16 10.78
C VAL A 14 -20.85 10.50 12.06
N LEU A 15 -21.65 10.37 13.11
CA LEU A 15 -21.24 9.72 14.36
C LEU A 15 -20.93 8.23 14.22
N PHE A 16 -21.55 7.53 13.25
CA PHE A 16 -21.29 6.10 13.02
C PHE A 16 -20.21 5.85 11.95
N CYS A 17 -20.08 6.73 10.97
CA CYS A 17 -19.07 6.64 9.91
C CYS A 17 -17.69 7.14 10.36
N TRP A 18 -17.64 8.15 11.24
CA TRP A 18 -16.41 8.70 11.79
C TRP A 18 -15.60 7.69 12.65
N PRO A 19 -16.17 6.87 13.56
CA PRO A 19 -15.39 5.87 14.29
C PRO A 19 -14.77 4.82 13.36
N ALA A 20 -15.47 4.44 12.28
CA ALA A 20 -14.90 3.57 11.26
C ALA A 20 -13.73 4.24 10.51
N ALA A 21 -13.85 5.53 10.18
CA ALA A 21 -12.79 6.31 9.56
C ALA A 21 -11.57 6.50 10.49
N ILE A 22 -11.80 6.70 11.79
CA ILE A 22 -10.74 6.79 12.82
C ILE A 22 -10.01 5.45 12.94
N ALA A 23 -10.75 4.34 13.09
CA ALA A 23 -10.16 3.00 13.17
C ALA A 23 -9.36 2.66 11.91
N TYR A 24 -9.84 3.04 10.74
CA TYR A 24 -9.11 2.93 9.49
C TYR A 24 -7.81 3.74 9.50
N TYR A 25 -7.84 4.99 9.95
CA TYR A 25 -6.65 5.84 10.02
C TYR A 25 -5.57 5.27 10.95
N PHE A 26 -5.96 4.68 12.09
CA PHE A 26 -5.00 4.08 13.03
C PHE A 26 -4.47 2.71 12.58
N THR A 27 -5.26 1.92 11.84
CA THR A 27 -4.85 0.60 11.35
C THR A 27 -4.10 0.65 10.04
N ARG A 28 -4.08 1.79 9.36
CA ARG A 28 -3.25 2.01 8.17
C ARG A 28 -1.77 2.11 8.58
N PRO A 29 -0.90 1.17 8.17
CA PRO A 29 0.54 1.39 8.27
C PRO A 29 0.87 2.62 7.42
N LYS A 30 1.44 3.65 8.05
CA LYS A 30 1.99 4.82 7.35
C LYS A 30 3.13 4.34 6.46
N ILE A 31 2.85 4.15 5.18
CA ILE A 31 3.92 4.05 4.19
C ILE A 31 4.59 5.43 4.17
N PRO A 32 5.92 5.53 4.39
CA PRO A 32 6.61 6.80 4.32
C PRO A 32 6.63 7.25 2.85
N ASP A 33 5.64 8.05 2.48
CA ASP A 33 5.52 8.68 1.18
C ASP A 33 6.53 9.84 1.11
N ALA A 34 7.77 9.50 0.77
CA ALA A 34 8.79 10.50 0.47
C ALA A 34 8.53 11.16 -0.90
N THR A 35 7.44 11.91 -1.07
CA THR A 35 7.33 12.87 -2.18
C THR A 35 6.31 13.98 -1.91
N THR A 36 6.84 15.13 -1.52
CA THR A 36 6.22 16.44 -1.37
C THR A 36 5.72 17.02 -2.71
N GLY A 37 4.56 17.70 -2.74
CA GLY A 37 4.31 18.82 -3.68
C GLY A 37 2.89 18.94 -4.27
N PRO A 38 2.33 20.16 -4.43
CA PRO A 38 1.07 20.39 -5.12
C PRO A 38 1.29 20.34 -6.64
N GLY A 39 1.02 19.18 -7.24
CA GLY A 39 1.10 18.98 -8.68
C GLY A 39 0.15 17.89 -9.13
N MET A 40 -0.93 18.31 -9.78
CA MET A 40 -1.78 17.61 -10.76
C MET A 40 -1.54 16.11 -11.04
N MET A 41 -2.64 15.36 -10.88
CA MET A 41 -3.14 14.25 -11.71
C MET A 41 -2.19 13.11 -12.08
N GLY A 42 -2.38 11.95 -11.42
CA GLY A 42 -1.97 10.65 -11.95
C GLY A 42 -1.54 9.66 -10.87
N SER A 43 -2.33 8.61 -10.65
CA SER A 43 -1.89 7.45 -9.86
C SER A 43 -2.48 6.15 -10.40
N THR A 44 -2.03 5.77 -11.60
CA THR A 44 -1.73 4.36 -11.88
C THR A 44 -0.75 3.88 -10.81
N GLY A 45 -1.14 2.83 -10.08
CA GLY A 45 -0.35 2.27 -9.00
C GLY A 45 1.00 1.73 -9.47
N ALA A 46 2.06 2.46 -9.14
CA ALA A 46 3.41 1.94 -8.97
C ALA A 46 3.71 2.09 -7.47
N SER A 47 3.53 1.08 -6.63
CA SER A 47 4.36 -0.13 -6.57
C SER A 47 5.83 0.21 -6.82
N GLY A 48 6.37 1.03 -5.92
CA GLY A 48 7.81 1.23 -5.80
C GLY A 48 8.43 -0.07 -5.32
N THR A 49 9.12 -0.75 -6.24
CA THR A 49 10.48 -1.28 -6.11
C THR A 49 10.71 -2.06 -7.40
N MET A 50 11.43 -1.49 -8.37
CA MET A 50 12.10 -2.33 -9.37
C MET A 50 13.23 -3.10 -8.67
N GLY A 51 12.84 -4.05 -7.82
CA GLY A 51 13.72 -5.10 -7.40
C GLY A 51 13.80 -6.00 -8.62
N THR A 52 14.89 -5.89 -9.37
CA THR A 52 15.21 -6.81 -10.46
C THR A 52 15.37 -8.20 -9.86
N SER A 53 14.25 -8.87 -9.59
CA SER A 53 14.27 -10.25 -9.13
C SER A 53 14.75 -11.09 -10.30
N VAL A 54 15.93 -11.69 -10.13
CA VAL A 54 16.55 -12.52 -11.16
C VAL A 54 16.11 -13.96 -10.95
N VAL A 55 15.82 -14.68 -12.02
CA VAL A 55 15.43 -16.08 -11.93
C VAL A 55 16.69 -16.94 -11.86
N CYS A 56 16.74 -17.86 -10.90
CA CYS A 56 17.85 -18.79 -10.79
C CYS A 56 17.88 -19.71 -12.02
N ARG A 57 18.98 -19.72 -12.76
CA ARG A 57 19.16 -20.62 -13.92
C ARG A 57 19.28 -22.10 -13.52
N SER A 58 19.62 -22.39 -12.27
CA SER A 58 19.80 -23.76 -11.79
C SER A 58 18.49 -24.43 -11.33
N CYS A 59 17.57 -23.67 -10.73
CA CYS A 59 16.34 -24.22 -10.16
C CYS A 59 15.05 -23.49 -10.54
N GLY A 60 15.14 -22.33 -11.20
CA GLY A 60 13.97 -21.53 -11.59
C GLY A 60 13.36 -20.68 -10.48
N ALA A 61 13.95 -20.65 -9.28
CA ALA A 61 13.44 -19.82 -8.19
C ALA A 61 13.68 -18.32 -8.40
N SER A 62 12.75 -17.48 -7.98
CA SER A 62 12.87 -16.02 -8.00
C SER A 62 13.82 -15.54 -6.90
N ILE A 63 14.93 -14.90 -7.27
CA ILE A 63 15.96 -14.41 -6.35
C ILE A 63 15.82 -12.89 -6.20
N PRO A 64 15.78 -12.34 -4.98
CA PRO A 64 15.74 -10.89 -4.78
C PRO A 64 17.03 -10.23 -5.27
N ALA A 65 16.91 -9.02 -5.83
CA ALA A 65 18.06 -8.22 -6.27
C ALA A 65 19.03 -7.98 -5.11
N GLY A 66 20.26 -8.50 -5.23
CA GLY A 66 21.31 -8.36 -4.21
C GLY A 66 21.72 -9.65 -3.48
N ALA A 67 21.08 -10.79 -3.74
CA ALA A 67 21.56 -12.07 -3.20
C ALA A 67 22.68 -12.65 -4.08
N THR A 68 23.77 -13.14 -3.46
CA THR A 68 24.90 -13.80 -4.13
C THR A 68 24.72 -15.32 -4.27
N LYS A 69 23.75 -15.88 -3.54
CA LYS A 69 23.39 -17.31 -3.52
C LYS A 69 21.88 -17.49 -3.60
N CYS A 70 21.44 -18.51 -4.31
CA CYS A 70 20.04 -18.88 -4.39
C CYS A 70 19.60 -19.51 -3.05
N PRO A 71 18.56 -19.00 -2.37
CA PRO A 71 18.07 -19.58 -1.13
C PRO A 71 17.33 -20.90 -1.32
N SER A 72 16.87 -21.20 -2.54
CA SER A 72 16.09 -22.41 -2.82
C SER A 72 16.96 -23.63 -3.14
N CYS A 73 18.14 -23.43 -3.72
CA CYS A 73 19.02 -24.54 -4.12
C CYS A 73 20.50 -24.37 -3.73
N GLY A 74 20.88 -23.23 -3.16
CA GLY A 74 22.26 -22.93 -2.75
C GLY A 74 23.22 -22.57 -3.89
N ALA A 75 22.76 -22.52 -5.15
CA ALA A 75 23.60 -22.19 -6.30
C ALA A 75 24.10 -20.74 -6.26
N SER A 76 25.31 -20.49 -6.78
CA SER A 76 25.81 -19.13 -7.01
C SER A 76 25.03 -18.44 -8.13
N VAL A 77 24.61 -17.21 -7.92
CA VAL A 77 23.79 -16.44 -8.87
C VAL A 77 24.54 -15.24 -9.45
N ILE A 78 25.83 -15.14 -9.14
CA ILE A 78 26.81 -14.18 -9.69
C ILE A 78 27.45 -14.71 -10.97
#